data_AF-A0A519PKB8-F1
#
_entry.id   AF-A0A519PKB8-F1
#
_cell.length_a   1.000
_cell.length_b   1.000
_cell.length_c   1.000
_cell.angle_alpha   90.00
_cell.angle_beta   90.00
_cell.angle_gamma   90.00
#
_symmetry.space_group_name_H-M   'P 1'
#
loop_
_entity.id
_entity.type
_entity.pdbx_description
1 polymer ?
#
loop_
_entity_poly.entity_id
_entity_poly.type
_entity_poly.pdbx_seq_one_letter_code
_entity_poly.pdbx_strand_id
1 'polypeptide(L)'
;MNTLALIFAGLSILLAAGFVWAFLGRQSALGRLALAEERIVLIEDSRGTMTELLKAQAAQSAEAVASQLVVRATETFQAQDRANRERLDAQLKPVSETLAKFEAQVAALEKVRAEETGGLKEQLALLMTASTATRDEARRLTEALKGNTGRRGRWGEQTCRNVLEAAGMAGRFDFQEQSSTADDMGRQTRPDFIVRLPGGGMFVIDAKVPLAFADEADGDEAAQALAMSLRTAASLKTHVRGLSAKAYQDQFKPSPDFVVMFVPGDAFLAAALDHEPELMTQAMASRVVIVTPTTLFALCKAVAYGWRAEEQARNAEDVARLGKELYKRLAV
;
A
#
# COMPACT_ATOMS: atom_id res chain seq x y z
N MET A 1 -143.08 72.59 -9.49
CA MET A 1 -141.93 72.03 -8.74
C MET A 1 -140.70 72.15 -9.63
N ASN A 2 -139.74 72.99 -9.23
CA ASN A 2 -138.68 73.52 -10.10
C ASN A 2 -137.48 72.58 -10.24
N THR A 3 -137.06 72.37 -11.49
CA THR A 3 -135.96 71.52 -11.98
C THR A 3 -134.56 71.93 -11.51
N LEU A 4 -134.37 73.17 -11.03
CA LEU A 4 -133.07 73.71 -10.58
C LEU A 4 -132.50 73.04 -9.32
N ALA A 5 -133.35 72.58 -8.39
CA ALA A 5 -132.89 71.98 -7.12
C ALA A 5 -132.25 70.59 -7.32
N LEU A 6 -132.72 69.81 -8.30
CA LEU A 6 -132.18 68.49 -8.62
C LEU A 6 -130.77 68.57 -9.24
N ILE A 7 -130.50 69.62 -10.02
CA ILE A 7 -129.19 69.82 -10.66
C ILE A 7 -128.11 70.14 -9.60
N PHE A 8 -128.42 71.01 -8.63
CA PHE A 8 -127.48 71.34 -7.55
C PHE A 8 -127.18 70.15 -6.63
N ALA A 9 -128.19 69.31 -6.33
CA ALA A 9 -127.99 68.09 -5.55
C ALA A 9 -127.13 67.05 -6.31
N GLY A 10 -127.29 66.93 -7.62
CA GLY A 10 -126.43 66.07 -8.44
C GLY A 10 -124.98 66.54 -8.49
N LEU A 11 -124.75 67.86 -8.56
CA LEU A 11 -123.41 68.44 -8.63
C LEU A 11 -122.63 68.29 -7.32
N SER A 12 -123.29 68.44 -6.16
CA SER A 12 -122.64 68.28 -4.85
C SER A 12 -122.21 66.83 -4.59
N ILE A 13 -123.02 65.86 -5.01
CA ILE A 13 -122.68 64.43 -4.92
C ILE A 13 -121.48 64.10 -5.81
N LEU A 14 -121.41 64.65 -7.03
CA LEU A 14 -120.27 64.46 -7.92
C LEU A 14 -118.97 65.07 -7.37
N LEU A 15 -119.04 66.27 -6.79
CA LEU A 15 -117.88 66.91 -6.17
C LEU A 15 -117.39 66.16 -4.92
N ALA A 16 -118.31 65.69 -4.08
CA ALA A 16 -117.96 64.87 -2.92
C ALA A 16 -117.34 63.53 -3.33
N ALA A 17 -117.90 62.86 -4.35
CA ALA A 17 -117.33 61.64 -4.90
C ALA A 17 -115.93 61.87 -5.50
N GLY A 18 -115.73 62.97 -6.21
CA GLY A 18 -114.42 63.36 -6.75
C GLY A 18 -113.39 63.64 -5.66
N PHE A 19 -113.78 64.31 -4.57
CA PHE A 19 -112.90 64.60 -3.44
C PHE A 19 -112.50 63.31 -2.69
N VAL A 20 -113.45 62.42 -2.45
CA VAL A 20 -113.18 61.11 -1.82
C VAL A 20 -112.27 60.27 -2.71
N TRP A 21 -112.51 60.23 -4.03
CA TRP A 21 -111.63 59.52 -4.97
C TRP A 21 -110.20 60.09 -4.98
N ALA A 22 -110.04 61.41 -5.00
CA ALA A 22 -108.74 62.06 -4.94
C ALA A 22 -108.03 61.83 -3.59
N PHE A 23 -108.76 61.83 -2.48
CA PHE A 23 -108.21 61.60 -1.14
C PHE A 23 -107.74 60.16 -0.95
N LEU A 24 -108.54 59.16 -1.37
CA LEU A 24 -108.11 57.75 -1.37
C LEU A 24 -106.98 57.48 -2.37
N GLY A 25 -106.99 58.17 -3.53
CA GLY A 25 -105.90 58.12 -4.50
C GLY A 25 -104.58 58.62 -3.93
N ARG A 26 -104.62 59.70 -3.13
CA ARG A 26 -103.45 60.26 -2.48
C ARG A 26 -102.92 59.35 -1.35
N GLN A 27 -103.81 58.74 -0.56
CA GLN A 27 -103.41 57.83 0.50
C GLN A 27 -102.76 56.55 -0.04
N SER A 28 -103.29 56.00 -1.14
CA SER A 28 -102.72 54.81 -1.80
C SER A 28 -101.38 55.10 -2.49
N ALA A 29 -101.18 56.31 -3.02
CA ALA A 29 -99.90 56.73 -3.59
C ALA A 29 -98.79 56.85 -2.52
N LEU A 30 -99.11 57.40 -1.35
CA LEU A 30 -98.16 57.50 -0.23
C LEU A 30 -97.75 56.12 0.31
N GLY A 31 -98.70 55.17 0.39
CA GLY A 31 -98.38 53.79 0.77
C GLY A 31 -97.47 53.06 -0.23
N ARG A 32 -97.64 53.32 -1.53
CA ARG A 32 -96.76 52.75 -2.58
C ARG A 32 -95.34 53.31 -2.53
N LEU A 33 -95.16 54.57 -2.15
CA LEU A 33 -93.84 55.18 -2.00
C LEU A 33 -93.07 54.61 -0.80
N ALA A 34 -93.75 54.45 0.34
CA ALA A 34 -93.13 53.83 1.53
C ALA A 34 -92.69 52.38 1.27
N LEU A 35 -93.52 51.59 0.57
CA LEU A 35 -93.18 50.22 0.15
C LEU A 35 -92.03 50.17 -0.87
N ALA A 36 -91.85 51.21 -1.69
CA ALA A 36 -90.75 51.28 -2.64
C ALA A 36 -89.43 51.62 -1.94
N GLU A 37 -89.44 52.54 -0.98
CA GLU A 37 -88.25 52.87 -0.16
C GLU A 37 -87.77 51.67 0.66
N GLU A 38 -88.69 50.93 1.29
CA GLU A 38 -88.34 49.73 2.05
C GLU A 38 -87.69 48.65 1.17
N ARG A 39 -88.18 48.46 -0.06
CA ARG A 39 -87.58 47.53 -1.03
C ARG A 39 -86.19 47.96 -1.49
N ILE A 40 -85.94 49.26 -1.65
CA ILE A 40 -84.63 49.78 -2.06
C ILE A 40 -83.61 49.54 -0.95
N VAL A 41 -83.96 49.85 0.30
CA VAL A 41 -83.09 49.61 1.47
C VAL A 41 -82.78 48.12 1.61
N LEU A 42 -83.78 47.24 1.44
CA LEU A 42 -83.57 45.78 1.50
C LEU A 42 -82.64 45.28 0.37
N ILE A 43 -82.76 45.84 -0.84
CA ILE A 43 -81.90 45.47 -1.97
C ILE A 43 -80.46 45.96 -1.74
N GLU A 44 -80.28 47.18 -1.22
CA GLU A 44 -78.96 47.71 -0.88
C GLU A 44 -78.27 46.89 0.23
N ASP A 45 -79.02 46.49 1.26
CA ASP A 45 -78.53 45.61 2.32
C ASP A 45 -78.19 44.21 1.80
N SER A 46 -79.01 43.65 0.89
CA SER A 46 -78.72 42.38 0.23
C SER A 46 -77.46 42.44 -0.65
N ARG A 47 -77.18 43.59 -1.28
CA ARG A 47 -75.98 43.82 -2.08
C ARG A 47 -74.74 43.99 -1.21
N GLY A 48 -74.86 44.68 -0.09
CA GLY A 48 -73.79 44.82 0.90
C GLY A 48 -73.37 43.46 1.46
N THR A 49 -74.34 42.68 1.93
CA THR A 49 -74.10 41.32 2.47
C THR A 49 -73.55 40.34 1.43
N MET A 50 -74.03 40.38 0.18
CA MET A 50 -73.47 39.57 -0.91
C MET A 50 -72.02 39.96 -1.24
N THR A 51 -71.69 41.25 -1.18
CA THR A 51 -70.32 41.73 -1.44
C THR A 51 -69.36 41.34 -0.31
N GLU A 52 -69.82 41.40 0.94
CA GLU A 52 -69.09 40.88 2.11
C GLU A 52 -68.84 39.37 2.00
N LEU A 53 -69.86 38.58 1.65
CA LEU A 53 -69.75 37.14 1.42
C LEU A 53 -68.76 36.80 0.31
N LEU A 54 -68.81 37.51 -0.83
CA LEU A 54 -67.87 37.31 -1.93
C LEU A 54 -66.43 37.67 -1.53
N LYS A 55 -66.21 38.74 -0.77
CA LYS A 55 -64.89 39.10 -0.24
C LYS A 55 -64.38 38.05 0.75
N ALA A 56 -65.23 37.56 1.65
CA ALA A 56 -64.89 36.52 2.60
C ALA A 56 -64.55 35.20 1.89
N GLN A 57 -65.33 34.80 0.88
CA GLN A 57 -65.07 33.60 0.08
C GLN A 57 -63.80 33.74 -0.78
N ALA A 58 -63.54 34.92 -1.34
CA ALA A 58 -62.31 35.21 -2.07
C ALA A 58 -61.08 35.15 -1.15
N ALA A 59 -61.17 35.69 0.07
CA ALA A 59 -60.10 35.62 1.06
C ALA A 59 -59.84 34.17 1.50
N GLN A 60 -60.90 33.41 1.80
CA GLN A 60 -60.80 32.01 2.22
C GLN A 60 -60.23 31.10 1.12
N SER A 61 -60.65 31.32 -0.14
CA SER A 61 -60.10 30.57 -1.27
C SER A 61 -58.65 30.96 -1.59
N ALA A 62 -58.28 32.23 -1.47
CA ALA A 62 -56.89 32.67 -1.61
C ALA A 62 -55.99 32.06 -0.53
N GLU A 63 -56.45 31.98 0.72
CA GLU A 63 -55.73 31.35 1.83
C GLU A 63 -55.61 29.83 1.66
N ALA A 64 -56.67 29.17 1.17
CA ALA A 64 -56.64 27.75 0.84
C ALA A 64 -55.67 27.44 -0.32
N VAL A 65 -55.61 28.28 -1.34
CA VAL A 65 -54.67 28.13 -2.46
C VAL A 65 -53.24 28.43 -2.02
N ALA A 66 -53.02 29.49 -1.22
CA ALA A 66 -51.70 29.82 -0.70
C ALA A 66 -51.15 28.70 0.20
N SER A 67 -51.97 28.14 1.09
CA SER A 67 -51.57 27.02 1.94
C SER A 67 -51.26 25.76 1.13
N GLN A 68 -52.07 25.42 0.12
CA GLN A 68 -51.77 24.30 -0.78
C GLN A 68 -50.47 24.49 -1.58
N LEU A 69 -50.19 25.71 -2.05
CA LEU A 69 -48.94 26.01 -2.76
C LEU A 69 -47.73 25.90 -1.83
N VAL A 70 -47.83 26.36 -0.58
CA VAL A 70 -46.76 26.21 0.41
C VAL A 70 -46.51 24.74 0.73
N VAL A 71 -47.56 23.94 0.94
CA VAL A 71 -47.44 22.50 1.19
C VAL A 71 -46.76 21.81 0.01
N ARG A 72 -47.25 22.04 -1.22
CA ARG A 72 -46.64 21.46 -2.42
C ARG A 72 -45.18 21.89 -2.59
N ALA A 73 -44.90 23.19 -2.44
CA ALA A 73 -43.54 23.71 -2.56
C ALA A 73 -42.60 23.02 -1.55
N THR A 74 -43.05 22.87 -0.31
CA THR A 74 -42.30 22.19 0.76
C THR A 74 -42.08 20.71 0.44
N GLU A 75 -43.10 20.00 -0.06
CA GLU A 75 -42.98 18.60 -0.47
C GLU A 75 -42.00 18.42 -1.63
N THR A 76 -42.09 19.26 -2.68
CA THR A 76 -41.11 19.23 -3.79
C THR A 76 -39.70 19.56 -3.35
N PHE A 77 -39.52 20.54 -2.45
CA PHE A 77 -38.20 20.86 -1.90
C PHE A 77 -37.62 19.69 -1.11
N GLN A 78 -38.42 19.06 -0.24
CA GLN A 78 -37.98 17.89 0.52
C GLN A 78 -37.71 16.67 -0.37
N ALA A 79 -38.44 16.50 -1.47
CA ALA A 79 -38.19 15.45 -2.44
C ALA A 79 -36.89 15.70 -3.23
N GLN A 80 -36.63 16.94 -3.65
CA GLN A 80 -35.38 17.32 -4.32
C GLN A 80 -34.17 17.22 -3.38
N ASP A 81 -34.29 17.65 -2.12
CA ASP A 81 -33.21 17.55 -1.13
C ASP A 81 -32.84 16.09 -0.83
N ARG A 82 -33.85 15.20 -0.71
CA ARG A 82 -33.62 13.75 -0.58
C ARG A 82 -32.92 13.16 -1.81
N ALA A 83 -33.39 13.48 -3.01
CA ALA A 83 -32.76 13.00 -4.25
C ALA A 83 -31.32 13.51 -4.43
N ASN A 84 -31.03 14.75 -4.01
CA ASN A 84 -29.67 15.29 -4.02
C ASN A 84 -28.77 14.62 -2.98
N ARG A 85 -29.26 14.36 -1.77
CA ARG A 85 -28.52 13.62 -0.74
C ARG A 85 -28.19 12.19 -1.19
N GLU A 86 -29.16 11.47 -1.76
CA GLU A 86 -28.94 10.13 -2.29
C GLU A 86 -27.93 10.11 -3.45
N ARG A 87 -27.95 11.12 -4.33
CA ARG A 87 -26.95 11.26 -5.40
C ARG A 87 -25.56 11.57 -4.86
N LEU A 88 -25.45 12.46 -3.86
CA LEU A 88 -24.18 12.77 -3.21
C LEU A 88 -23.63 11.54 -2.49
N ASP A 89 -24.45 10.81 -1.75
CA ASP A 89 -24.05 9.54 -1.10
C ASP A 89 -23.58 8.52 -2.13
N ALA A 90 -24.30 8.35 -3.25
CA ALA A 90 -23.91 7.43 -4.31
C ALA A 90 -22.59 7.83 -5.01
N GLN A 91 -22.26 9.13 -5.08
CA GLN A 91 -21.00 9.62 -5.65
C GLN A 91 -19.84 9.56 -4.65
N LEU A 92 -20.10 9.70 -3.35
CA LEU A 92 -19.08 9.68 -2.29
C LEU A 92 -18.75 8.27 -1.81
N LYS A 93 -19.68 7.31 -1.95
CA LYS A 93 -19.45 5.89 -1.61
C LYS A 93 -18.22 5.28 -2.30
N PRO A 94 -18.04 5.41 -3.62
CA PRO A 94 -16.87 4.87 -4.31
C PRO A 94 -15.56 5.49 -3.82
N VAL A 95 -15.58 6.79 -3.48
CA VAL A 95 -14.40 7.50 -2.95
C VAL A 95 -14.04 6.96 -1.55
N SER A 96 -15.04 6.81 -0.67
CA SER A 96 -14.86 6.21 0.65
C SER A 96 -14.34 4.76 0.57
N GLU A 97 -14.90 3.95 -0.32
CA GLU A 97 -14.46 2.56 -0.54
C GLU A 97 -13.04 2.49 -1.10
N THR A 98 -12.66 3.40 -2.01
CA THR A 98 -11.29 3.47 -2.54
C THR A 98 -10.27 3.92 -1.49
N LEU A 99 -10.63 4.89 -0.64
CA LEU A 99 -9.80 5.33 0.49
C LEU A 99 -9.61 4.21 1.51
N ALA A 100 -10.65 3.45 1.83
CA ALA A 100 -10.56 2.29 2.74
C ALA A 100 -9.66 1.18 2.17
N LYS A 101 -9.74 0.91 0.85
CA LYS A 101 -8.84 -0.04 0.18
C LYS A 101 -7.39 0.44 0.15
N PHE A 102 -7.18 1.74 -0.08
CA PHE A 102 -5.85 2.34 -0.05
C PHE A 102 -5.23 2.28 1.34
N GLU A 103 -5.99 2.63 2.38
CA GLU A 103 -5.56 2.52 3.79
C GLU A 103 -5.19 1.07 4.15
N ALA A 104 -6.00 0.09 3.73
CA ALA A 104 -5.71 -1.33 3.92
C ALA A 104 -4.42 -1.77 3.19
N GLN A 105 -4.19 -1.27 1.97
CA GLN A 105 -2.96 -1.55 1.22
C GLN A 105 -1.74 -0.91 1.86
N VAL A 106 -1.82 0.35 2.30
CA VAL A 106 -0.72 1.05 2.99
C VAL A 106 -0.39 0.34 4.31
N ALA A 107 -1.40 -0.07 5.08
CA ALA A 107 -1.19 -0.85 6.30
C ALA A 107 -0.54 -2.21 6.02
N ALA A 108 -0.94 -2.90 4.94
CA ALA A 108 -0.30 -4.13 4.51
C ALA A 108 1.16 -3.91 4.08
N LEU A 109 1.44 -2.81 3.39
CA LEU A 109 2.78 -2.45 2.92
C LEU A 109 3.70 -2.08 4.09
N GLU A 110 3.21 -1.30 5.06
CA GLU A 110 3.92 -0.99 6.30
C GLU A 110 4.16 -2.25 7.15
N LYS A 111 3.20 -3.19 7.17
CA LYS A 111 3.38 -4.49 7.84
C LYS A 111 4.48 -5.33 7.17
N VAL A 112 4.46 -5.46 5.83
CA VAL A 112 5.52 -6.14 5.08
C VAL A 112 6.88 -5.46 5.31
N ARG A 113 6.91 -4.13 5.32
CA ARG A 113 8.14 -3.35 5.58
C ARG A 113 8.66 -3.54 7.00
N ALA A 114 7.78 -3.62 7.99
CA ALA A 114 8.12 -3.94 9.37
C ALA A 114 8.63 -5.38 9.53
N GLU A 115 8.03 -6.34 8.80
CA GLU A 115 8.49 -7.74 8.72
C GLU A 115 9.87 -7.85 8.05
N GLU A 116 10.12 -7.12 6.95
CA GLU A 116 11.43 -7.07 6.29
C GLU A 116 12.52 -6.45 7.18
N THR A 117 12.18 -5.37 7.91
CA THR A 117 13.11 -4.71 8.85
C THR A 117 13.39 -5.59 10.07
N GLY A 118 12.36 -6.27 10.59
CA GLY A 118 12.50 -7.30 11.63
C GLY A 118 13.38 -8.46 11.17
N GLY A 119 13.18 -8.92 9.94
CA GLY A 119 14.00 -9.94 9.29
C GLY A 119 15.46 -9.51 9.11
N LEU A 120 15.76 -8.22 8.95
CA LEU A 120 17.14 -7.72 8.86
C LEU A 120 17.84 -7.73 10.23
N LYS A 121 17.12 -7.39 11.29
CA LYS A 121 17.62 -7.51 12.68
C LYS A 121 17.83 -8.96 13.08
N GLU A 122 16.92 -9.84 12.66
CA GLU A 122 17.02 -11.29 12.85
C GLU A 122 18.16 -11.90 12.02
N GLN A 123 18.38 -11.41 10.79
CA GLN A 123 19.53 -11.78 9.97
C GLN A 123 20.85 -11.31 10.58
N LEU A 124 20.91 -10.11 11.17
CA LEU A 124 22.09 -9.63 11.88
C LEU A 124 22.34 -10.46 13.16
N ALA A 125 21.27 -10.81 13.88
CA ALA A 125 21.35 -11.71 15.02
C ALA A 125 21.87 -13.10 14.59
N LEU A 126 21.36 -13.68 13.49
CA LEU A 126 21.87 -14.93 12.91
C LEU A 126 23.33 -14.80 12.48
N LEU A 127 23.76 -13.67 11.94
CA LEU A 127 25.15 -13.40 11.56
C LEU A 127 26.05 -13.36 12.81
N MET A 128 25.59 -12.71 13.88
CA MET A 128 26.29 -12.70 15.17
C MET A 128 26.31 -14.10 15.82
N THR A 129 25.20 -14.84 15.79
CA THR A 129 25.10 -16.20 16.35
C THR A 129 25.96 -17.18 15.56
N ALA A 130 25.95 -17.12 14.24
CA ALA A 130 26.83 -17.92 13.38
C ALA A 130 28.31 -17.58 13.65
N SER A 131 28.66 -16.30 13.80
CA SER A 131 30.02 -15.86 14.14
C SER A 131 30.43 -16.37 15.53
N THR A 132 29.56 -16.30 16.54
CA THR A 132 29.85 -16.79 17.90
C THR A 132 29.93 -18.31 17.98
N ALA A 133 29.02 -19.04 17.31
CA ALA A 133 29.06 -20.49 17.24
C ALA A 133 30.33 -20.97 16.53
N THR A 134 30.72 -20.30 15.44
CA THR A 134 31.97 -20.59 14.74
C THR A 134 33.19 -20.29 15.62
N ARG A 135 33.16 -19.25 16.47
CA ARG A 135 34.26 -18.96 17.43
C ARG A 135 34.44 -20.04 18.48
N ASP A 136 33.35 -20.54 19.08
CA ASP A 136 33.43 -21.60 20.10
C ASP A 136 33.80 -22.96 19.51
N GLU A 137 33.37 -23.24 18.27
CA GLU A 137 33.71 -24.45 17.52
C GLU A 137 35.17 -24.40 17.02
N ALA A 138 35.65 -23.23 16.56
CA ALA A 138 37.05 -23.00 16.20
C ALA A 138 37.98 -23.23 17.39
N ARG A 139 37.63 -22.75 18.59
CA ARG A 139 38.47 -22.92 19.80
C ARG A 139 38.59 -24.39 20.25
N ARG A 140 37.53 -25.19 20.10
CA ARG A 140 37.55 -26.63 20.45
C ARG A 140 38.26 -27.49 19.40
N LEU A 141 38.31 -27.04 18.15
CA LEU A 141 38.86 -27.81 17.04
C LEU A 141 40.34 -27.52 16.74
N THR A 142 40.91 -26.46 17.31
CA THR A 142 42.36 -26.17 17.23
C THR A 142 43.22 -27.31 17.79
N GLU A 143 42.71 -28.04 18.79
CA GLU A 143 43.37 -29.24 19.35
C GLU A 143 43.21 -30.49 18.46
N ALA A 144 42.08 -30.62 17.74
CA ALA A 144 41.77 -31.81 16.94
C ALA A 144 42.38 -31.81 15.52
N LEU A 145 42.81 -30.64 15.02
CA LEU A 145 43.38 -30.45 13.68
C LEU A 145 44.91 -30.44 13.64
N LYS A 146 45.56 -30.62 14.81
CA LYS A 146 47.01 -30.79 14.92
C LYS A 146 47.46 -32.03 14.12
N GLY A 147 48.55 -31.89 13.37
CA GLY A 147 49.28 -33.01 12.76
C GLY A 147 48.81 -33.59 11.42
N ASN A 148 47.65 -33.21 10.83
CA ASN A 148 47.23 -33.77 9.52
C ASN A 148 46.68 -32.75 8.52
N THR A 149 47.45 -32.47 7.46
CA THR A 149 47.10 -31.53 6.36
C THR A 149 45.78 -31.87 5.68
N GLY A 150 45.46 -33.16 5.49
CA GLY A 150 44.20 -33.59 4.85
C GLY A 150 42.97 -33.44 5.75
N ARG A 151 43.13 -33.45 7.08
CA ARG A 151 42.03 -33.14 8.02
C ARG A 151 41.74 -31.64 8.04
N ARG A 152 42.78 -30.82 7.97
CA ARG A 152 42.67 -29.35 7.89
C ARG A 152 41.92 -28.91 6.64
N GLY A 153 42.30 -29.42 5.46
CA GLY A 153 41.62 -29.11 4.20
C GLY A 153 40.11 -29.39 4.27
N ARG A 154 39.74 -30.62 4.66
CA ARG A 154 38.34 -31.03 4.84
C ARG A 154 37.57 -30.19 5.84
N TRP A 155 38.21 -29.77 6.94
CA TRP A 155 37.56 -28.87 7.88
C TRP A 155 37.27 -27.50 7.26
N GLY A 156 38.25 -26.91 6.55
CA GLY A 156 38.04 -25.64 5.86
C GLY A 156 36.90 -25.71 4.84
N GLU A 157 36.85 -26.80 4.06
CA GLU A 157 35.76 -27.07 3.13
C GLU A 157 34.41 -27.21 3.86
N GLN A 158 34.36 -27.98 4.94
CA GLN A 158 33.13 -28.16 5.72
C GLN A 158 32.64 -26.84 6.34
N THR A 159 33.54 -26.02 6.88
CA THR A 159 33.18 -24.69 7.40
C THR A 159 32.64 -23.79 6.28
N CYS A 160 33.26 -23.79 5.10
CA CYS A 160 32.75 -23.04 3.95
C CYS A 160 31.34 -23.50 3.56
N ARG A 161 31.12 -24.82 3.46
CA ARG A 161 29.81 -25.40 3.19
C ARG A 161 28.76 -24.96 4.22
N ASN A 162 29.05 -25.07 5.51
CA ASN A 162 28.12 -24.68 6.57
C ASN A 162 27.72 -23.21 6.46
N VAL A 163 28.66 -22.32 6.12
CA VAL A 163 28.39 -20.89 5.92
C VAL A 163 27.51 -20.66 4.70
N LEU A 164 27.78 -21.33 3.58
CA LEU A 164 26.95 -21.26 2.37
C LEU A 164 25.51 -21.73 2.66
N GLU A 165 25.35 -22.87 3.33
CA GLU A 165 24.05 -23.40 3.71
C GLU A 165 23.29 -22.43 4.63
N ALA A 166 23.95 -21.92 5.67
CA ALA A 166 23.36 -20.93 6.59
C ALA A 166 22.97 -19.61 5.88
N ALA A 167 23.74 -19.20 4.86
CA ALA A 167 23.42 -18.04 4.06
C ALA A 167 22.17 -18.25 3.16
N GLY A 168 21.68 -19.49 3.02
CA GLY A 168 20.54 -19.85 2.18
C GLY A 168 20.95 -20.21 0.75
N MET A 169 22.20 -20.64 0.55
CA MET A 169 22.76 -21.00 -0.76
C MET A 169 22.48 -22.45 -1.17
N ALA A 170 21.67 -23.19 -0.40
CA ALA A 170 21.36 -24.59 -0.66
C ALA A 170 20.86 -24.79 -2.11
N GLY A 171 21.47 -25.74 -2.82
CA GLY A 171 21.17 -26.03 -4.24
C GLY A 171 21.66 -24.98 -5.24
N ARG A 172 22.38 -23.94 -4.80
CA ARG A 172 22.91 -22.85 -5.65
C ARG A 172 24.44 -22.83 -5.72
N PHE A 173 25.09 -23.76 -5.04
CA PHE A 173 26.51 -24.03 -5.20
C PHE A 173 26.73 -25.48 -5.59
N ASP A 174 27.72 -25.70 -6.44
CA ASP A 174 28.26 -27.03 -6.70
C ASP A 174 29.49 -27.22 -5.81
N PHE A 175 29.55 -28.37 -5.13
CA PHE A 175 30.70 -28.83 -4.36
C PHE A 175 30.88 -30.32 -4.64
N GLN A 176 32.10 -30.77 -4.95
CA GLN A 176 32.44 -32.18 -5.03
C GLN A 176 33.45 -32.52 -3.94
N GLU A 177 33.09 -33.48 -3.09
CA GLU A 177 34.04 -34.10 -2.17
C GLU A 177 35.18 -34.71 -3.00
N GLN A 178 36.42 -34.31 -2.71
CA GLN A 178 37.58 -34.95 -3.32
C GLN A 178 37.60 -36.43 -2.89
N SER A 179 37.15 -37.33 -3.77
CA SER A 179 37.38 -38.75 -3.59
C SER A 179 38.87 -39.01 -3.83
N SER A 180 39.50 -39.76 -2.93
CA SER A 180 40.95 -39.98 -2.92
C SER A 180 41.47 -40.90 -4.04
N THR A 181 40.77 -40.98 -5.17
CA THR A 181 41.08 -41.94 -6.23
C THR A 181 41.02 -41.28 -7.60
N ALA A 182 42.22 -41.02 -8.11
CA ALA A 182 42.63 -40.80 -9.51
C ALA A 182 41.87 -39.75 -10.33
N ASP A 183 42.63 -38.81 -10.90
CA ASP A 183 42.56 -38.69 -12.36
C ASP A 183 43.91 -38.28 -12.97
N ASP A 184 44.38 -39.15 -13.87
CA ASP A 184 45.70 -39.18 -14.49
C ASP A 184 45.64 -38.68 -15.96
N MET A 185 44.62 -37.88 -16.33
CA MET A 185 44.40 -37.45 -17.72
C MET A 185 43.96 -36.00 -17.90
N GLY A 186 44.79 -35.06 -17.43
CA GLY A 186 44.71 -33.66 -17.83
C GLY A 186 44.13 -32.76 -16.73
N ARG A 187 45.04 -32.09 -16.00
CA ARG A 187 44.77 -31.25 -14.84
C ARG A 187 43.91 -30.03 -15.21
N GLN A 188 42.60 -30.19 -15.29
CA GLN A 188 41.71 -29.07 -15.08
C GLN A 188 41.74 -28.75 -13.59
N THR A 189 42.45 -27.68 -13.24
CA THR A 189 42.46 -27.16 -11.87
C THR A 189 41.01 -26.83 -11.55
N ARG A 190 40.38 -27.59 -10.65
CA ARG A 190 38.97 -27.44 -10.31
C ARG A 190 38.88 -26.82 -8.92
N PRO A 191 38.05 -25.78 -8.73
CA PRO A 191 37.93 -25.15 -7.43
C PRO A 191 37.07 -25.97 -6.47
N ASP A 192 37.14 -25.63 -5.18
CA ASP A 192 36.40 -26.34 -4.12
C ASP A 192 34.89 -26.09 -4.24
N PHE A 193 34.47 -24.84 -4.47
CA PHE A 193 33.06 -24.49 -4.67
C PHE A 193 32.86 -23.57 -5.88
N ILE A 194 31.75 -23.78 -6.60
CA ILE A 194 31.25 -22.86 -7.62
C ILE A 194 29.87 -22.40 -7.19
N VAL A 195 29.70 -21.10 -7.02
CA VAL A 195 28.45 -20.48 -6.56
C VAL A 195 27.80 -19.74 -7.72
N ARG A 196 26.53 -20.06 -8.01
CA ARG A 196 25.77 -19.39 -9.08
C ARG A 196 25.10 -18.12 -8.57
N LEU A 197 25.20 -17.05 -9.34
CA LEU A 197 24.71 -15.69 -9.10
C LEU A 197 23.45 -15.38 -9.94
N PRO A 198 22.74 -14.26 -9.66
CA PRO A 198 21.65 -13.79 -10.50
C PRO A 198 22.17 -13.48 -11.92
N GLY A 199 21.30 -13.51 -12.92
CA GLY A 199 21.69 -13.25 -14.33
C GLY A 199 22.67 -14.29 -14.93
N GLY A 200 22.82 -15.46 -14.32
CA GLY A 200 23.69 -16.53 -14.81
C GLY A 200 25.17 -16.38 -14.43
N GLY A 201 25.52 -15.36 -13.63
CA GLY A 201 26.87 -15.17 -13.13
C GLY A 201 27.33 -16.36 -12.27
N MET A 202 28.63 -16.57 -12.11
CA MET A 202 29.19 -17.57 -11.19
C MET A 202 30.43 -17.03 -10.52
N PHE A 203 30.63 -17.26 -9.23
CA PHE A 203 31.93 -17.02 -8.60
C PHE A 203 32.46 -18.30 -7.95
N VAL A 204 33.77 -18.32 -7.79
CA VAL A 204 34.51 -19.50 -7.36
C VAL A 204 35.03 -19.27 -5.96
N ILE A 205 34.90 -20.27 -5.08
CA ILE A 205 35.48 -20.24 -3.74
C ILE A 205 36.50 -21.37 -3.62
N ASP A 206 37.66 -21.04 -3.08
CA ASP A 206 38.72 -21.99 -2.73
C ASP A 206 39.03 -21.83 -1.23
N ALA A 207 38.87 -22.92 -0.47
CA ALA A 207 39.03 -22.96 0.97
C ALA A 207 40.50 -23.21 1.32
N LYS A 208 41.11 -22.26 2.02
CA LYS A 208 42.51 -22.31 2.43
C LYS A 208 42.61 -22.18 3.93
N VAL A 209 43.06 -23.28 4.56
CA VAL A 209 43.35 -23.32 5.99
C VAL A 209 44.82 -22.93 6.19
N PRO A 210 45.11 -21.75 6.76
CA PRO A 210 46.49 -21.34 6.97
C PRO A 210 47.23 -22.28 7.94
N LEU A 211 48.54 -22.39 7.76
CA LEU A 211 49.44 -23.19 8.58
C LEU A 211 49.70 -22.49 9.94
N ALA A 212 48.67 -22.40 10.76
CA ALA A 212 48.69 -21.67 12.04
C ALA A 212 48.80 -22.58 13.27
N PHE A 213 48.65 -23.89 13.13
CA PHE A 213 48.67 -24.79 14.29
C PHE A 213 50.09 -24.90 14.83
N ALA A 214 50.30 -24.49 16.09
CA ALA A 214 51.56 -24.70 16.78
C ALA A 214 51.86 -26.20 16.82
N ASP A 215 53.00 -26.60 16.25
CA ASP A 215 53.67 -27.80 16.73
C ASP A 215 54.04 -27.52 18.19
N GLU A 216 53.81 -28.48 19.08
CA GLU A 216 54.14 -28.38 20.50
C GLU A 216 55.61 -28.00 20.67
N ALA A 217 55.88 -26.71 20.79
CA ALA A 217 57.16 -26.21 21.23
C ALA A 217 57.00 -25.86 22.70
N ASP A 218 57.81 -26.47 23.57
CA ASP A 218 58.00 -25.95 24.93
C ASP A 218 58.59 -24.53 24.81
N GLY A 219 57.90 -23.51 25.33
CA GLY A 219 58.41 -22.14 25.30
C GLY A 219 57.37 -21.05 25.60
N ASP A 220 57.85 -19.80 25.69
CA ASP A 220 57.07 -18.58 25.97
C ASP A 220 55.85 -18.42 25.04
N GLU A 221 54.67 -18.36 25.64
CA GLU A 221 53.36 -18.27 24.97
C GLU A 221 53.26 -17.06 24.04
N ALA A 222 53.88 -15.93 24.43
CA ALA A 222 53.89 -14.72 23.61
C ALA A 222 54.71 -14.89 22.32
N ALA A 223 55.88 -15.54 22.42
CA ALA A 223 56.73 -15.82 21.27
C ALA A 223 56.06 -16.82 20.31
N GLN A 224 55.32 -17.79 20.84
CA GLN A 224 54.56 -18.74 20.03
C GLN A 224 53.41 -18.07 19.28
N ALA A 225 52.63 -17.23 19.97
CA ALA A 225 51.54 -16.47 19.35
C ALA A 225 52.06 -15.61 18.19
N LEU A 226 53.16 -14.88 18.41
CA LEU A 226 53.81 -14.07 17.38
C LEU A 226 54.26 -14.91 16.17
N ALA A 227 54.92 -16.03 16.41
CA ALA A 227 55.39 -16.91 15.35
C ALA A 227 54.24 -17.53 14.54
N MET A 228 53.12 -17.87 15.20
CA MET A 228 51.91 -18.34 14.53
C MET A 228 51.28 -17.26 13.63
N SER A 229 51.17 -16.02 14.12
CA SER A 229 50.60 -14.92 13.35
C SER A 229 51.43 -14.61 12.10
N LEU A 230 52.77 -14.60 12.22
CA LEU A 230 53.69 -14.43 11.09
C LEU A 230 53.58 -15.56 10.05
N ARG A 231 53.53 -16.83 10.50
CA ARG A 231 53.33 -17.97 9.60
C ARG A 231 51.98 -17.92 8.89
N THR A 232 50.94 -17.53 9.60
CA THR A 232 49.58 -17.34 9.05
C THR A 232 49.61 -16.29 7.95
N ALA A 233 50.20 -15.13 8.20
CA ALA A 233 50.32 -14.06 7.21
C ALA A 233 51.07 -14.50 5.94
N ALA A 234 52.23 -15.16 6.10
CA ALA A 234 53.02 -15.69 4.99
C ALA A 234 52.26 -16.76 4.18
N SER A 235 51.53 -17.65 4.87
CA SER A 235 50.70 -18.69 4.26
C SER A 235 49.58 -18.07 3.41
N LEU A 236 48.84 -17.10 3.95
CA LEU A 236 47.77 -16.42 3.21
C LEU A 236 48.31 -15.70 1.97
N LYS A 237 49.43 -14.99 2.09
CA LYS A 237 50.07 -14.30 0.96
C LYS A 237 50.48 -15.28 -0.15
N THR A 238 51.01 -16.44 0.23
CA THR A 238 51.35 -17.51 -0.71
C THR A 238 50.11 -18.07 -1.41
N HIS A 239 49.01 -18.28 -0.67
CA HIS A 239 47.75 -18.74 -1.24
C HIS A 239 47.13 -17.72 -2.20
N VAL A 240 47.16 -16.43 -1.87
CA VAL A 240 46.71 -15.35 -2.77
C VAL A 240 47.46 -15.40 -4.10
N ARG A 241 48.79 -15.50 -4.07
CA ARG A 241 49.61 -15.60 -5.28
C ARG A 241 49.28 -16.86 -6.08
N GLY A 242 49.13 -18.00 -5.40
CA GLY A 242 48.78 -19.27 -6.04
C GLY A 242 47.40 -19.26 -6.68
N LEU A 243 46.42 -18.61 -6.07
CA LEU A 243 45.06 -18.49 -6.61
C LEU A 243 44.98 -17.53 -7.79
N SER A 244 45.66 -16.39 -7.70
CA SER A 244 45.73 -15.43 -8.81
C SER A 244 46.30 -16.08 -10.07
N ALA A 245 47.33 -16.93 -9.93
CA ALA A 245 47.93 -17.66 -11.06
C ALA A 245 47.02 -18.73 -11.69
N LYS A 246 46.04 -19.27 -10.96
CA LYS A 246 45.10 -20.28 -11.47
C LYS A 246 43.98 -19.69 -12.33
N ALA A 247 43.73 -18.39 -12.21
CA ALA A 247 42.82 -17.61 -13.03
C ALA A 247 41.46 -18.28 -13.30
N TYR A 248 40.80 -18.80 -12.27
CA TYR A 248 39.50 -19.47 -12.40
C TYR A 248 38.43 -18.58 -13.06
N GLN A 249 38.49 -17.27 -12.83
CA GLN A 249 37.60 -16.28 -13.42
C GLN A 249 37.65 -16.25 -14.97
N ASP A 250 38.74 -16.72 -15.58
CA ASP A 250 38.85 -16.77 -17.05
C ASP A 250 38.17 -18.03 -17.62
N GLN A 251 37.99 -19.07 -16.79
CA GLN A 251 37.46 -20.37 -17.18
C GLN A 251 35.94 -20.46 -17.05
N PHE A 252 35.32 -19.71 -16.14
CA PHE A 252 33.88 -19.72 -15.91
C PHE A 252 33.27 -18.41 -16.40
N LYS A 253 32.34 -18.45 -17.36
CA LYS A 253 31.65 -17.25 -17.85
C LYS A 253 30.13 -17.46 -17.89
N PRO A 254 29.32 -16.45 -17.53
CA PRO A 254 29.74 -15.16 -16.99
C PRO A 254 30.17 -15.29 -15.52
N SER A 255 31.31 -14.71 -15.13
CA SER A 255 31.77 -14.65 -13.73
C SER A 255 32.17 -13.22 -13.36
N PRO A 256 32.13 -12.84 -12.08
CA PRO A 256 32.88 -11.70 -11.60
C PRO A 256 34.38 -11.88 -11.91
N ASP A 257 35.09 -10.76 -12.07
CA ASP A 257 36.53 -10.74 -12.35
C ASP A 257 37.38 -10.96 -11.07
N PHE A 258 36.98 -11.93 -10.24
CA PHE A 258 37.72 -12.31 -9.03
C PHE A 258 37.42 -13.75 -8.58
N VAL A 259 38.34 -14.31 -7.79
CA VAL A 259 38.18 -15.55 -7.05
C VAL A 259 38.08 -15.27 -5.55
N VAL A 260 37.26 -16.03 -4.84
CA VAL A 260 37.09 -15.93 -3.40
C VAL A 260 38.04 -16.92 -2.70
N MET A 261 38.93 -16.41 -1.85
CA MET A 261 39.75 -17.21 -0.96
C MET A 261 39.10 -17.27 0.42
N PHE A 262 38.59 -18.44 0.80
CA PHE A 262 37.96 -18.63 2.10
C PHE A 262 38.98 -19.04 3.17
N VAL A 263 39.02 -18.28 4.26
CA VAL A 263 39.82 -18.55 5.45
C VAL A 263 38.86 -18.98 6.57
N PRO A 264 38.98 -20.20 7.13
CA PRO A 264 38.00 -20.79 8.04
C PRO A 264 38.07 -20.24 9.47
N GLY A 265 38.24 -18.94 9.63
CA GLY A 265 38.22 -18.29 10.94
C GLY A 265 38.64 -16.83 10.86
N ASP A 266 37.82 -15.95 11.42
CA ASP A 266 38.09 -14.52 11.47
C ASP A 266 39.38 -14.20 12.25
N ALA A 267 39.69 -15.00 13.27
CA ALA A 267 40.90 -14.84 14.07
C ALA A 267 42.20 -15.04 13.24
N PHE A 268 42.19 -15.95 12.26
CA PHE A 268 43.35 -16.16 11.40
C PHE A 268 43.60 -14.97 10.48
N LEU A 269 42.53 -14.41 9.91
CA LEU A 269 42.67 -13.20 9.08
C LEU A 269 43.10 -12.00 9.93
N ALA A 270 42.52 -11.81 11.11
CA ALA A 270 42.90 -10.72 12.02
C ALA A 270 44.39 -10.81 12.40
N ALA A 271 44.84 -11.98 12.86
CA ALA A 271 46.25 -12.21 13.23
C ALA A 271 47.22 -11.99 12.06
N ALA A 272 46.79 -12.30 10.82
CA ALA A 272 47.61 -12.02 9.64
C ALA A 272 47.73 -10.53 9.34
N LEU A 273 46.64 -9.76 9.51
CA LEU A 273 46.60 -8.33 9.22
C LEU A 273 47.42 -7.50 10.22
N ASP A 274 47.62 -7.98 11.44
CA ASP A 274 48.51 -7.34 12.42
C ASP A 274 49.97 -7.24 11.91
N HIS A 275 50.40 -8.17 11.04
CA HIS A 275 51.75 -8.21 10.47
C HIS A 275 51.83 -7.85 8.99
N GLU A 276 50.77 -8.08 8.24
CA GLU A 276 50.66 -7.72 6.81
C GLU A 276 49.40 -6.86 6.59
N PRO A 277 49.40 -5.57 6.99
CA PRO A 277 48.21 -4.70 6.90
C PRO A 277 47.72 -4.50 5.46
N GLU A 278 48.60 -4.62 4.48
CA GLU A 278 48.29 -4.45 3.05
C GLU A 278 47.74 -5.73 2.40
N LEU A 279 47.65 -6.86 3.11
CA LEU A 279 47.29 -8.16 2.55
C LEU A 279 45.99 -8.13 1.76
N MET A 280 44.94 -7.47 2.28
CA MET A 280 43.65 -7.36 1.61
C MET A 280 43.75 -6.55 0.31
N THR A 281 44.43 -5.41 0.34
CA THR A 281 44.61 -4.55 -0.84
C THR A 281 45.42 -5.27 -1.93
N GLN A 282 46.51 -5.96 -1.53
CA GLN A 282 47.34 -6.75 -2.45
C GLN A 282 46.58 -7.93 -3.05
N ALA A 283 45.75 -8.61 -2.25
CA ALA A 283 44.90 -9.69 -2.74
C ALA A 283 43.87 -9.17 -3.76
N MET A 284 43.20 -8.06 -3.45
CA MET A 284 42.23 -7.44 -4.35
C MET A 284 42.86 -6.98 -5.67
N ALA A 285 44.06 -6.38 -5.62
CA ALA A 285 44.83 -6.03 -6.81
C ALA A 285 45.19 -7.27 -7.67
N SER A 286 45.30 -8.44 -7.03
CA SER A 286 45.53 -9.74 -7.68
C SER A 286 44.25 -10.47 -8.07
N ARG A 287 43.09 -9.79 -8.00
CA ARG A 287 41.74 -10.35 -8.25
C ARG A 287 41.37 -11.51 -7.32
N VAL A 288 41.87 -11.48 -6.09
CA VAL A 288 41.54 -12.43 -5.02
C VAL A 288 40.84 -11.69 -3.89
N VAL A 289 39.62 -12.09 -3.56
CA VAL A 289 38.87 -11.55 -2.44
C VAL A 289 39.00 -12.52 -1.26
N ILE A 290 39.69 -12.08 -0.20
CA ILE A 290 39.81 -12.87 1.03
C ILE A 290 38.52 -12.73 1.83
N VAL A 291 37.92 -13.86 2.20
CA VAL A 291 36.73 -13.91 3.04
C VAL A 291 36.92 -14.87 4.20
N THR A 292 36.17 -14.62 5.25
CA THR A 292 36.03 -15.40 6.49
C THR A 292 34.58 -15.90 6.59
N PRO A 293 34.21 -16.76 7.55
CA PRO A 293 32.82 -17.16 7.74
C PRO A 293 31.85 -15.99 7.79
N THR A 294 32.20 -14.94 8.55
CA THR A 294 31.38 -13.73 8.71
C THR A 294 31.20 -12.97 7.38
N THR A 295 32.29 -12.74 6.65
CA THR A 295 32.25 -11.95 5.42
C THR A 295 31.73 -12.74 4.22
N LEU A 296 31.96 -14.06 4.16
CA LEU A 296 31.36 -14.94 3.17
C LEU A 296 29.84 -15.00 3.35
N PHE A 297 29.35 -15.11 4.59
CA PHE A 297 27.92 -15.06 4.86
C PHE A 297 27.31 -13.74 4.37
N ALA A 298 27.94 -12.61 4.71
CA ALA A 298 27.48 -11.29 4.28
C ALA A 298 27.48 -11.16 2.74
N LEU A 299 28.54 -11.62 2.07
CA LEU A 299 28.63 -11.66 0.61
C LEU A 299 27.47 -12.47 0.01
N CYS A 300 27.24 -13.68 0.52
CA CYS A 300 26.16 -14.55 0.04
C CYS A 300 24.78 -13.95 0.31
N LYS A 301 24.57 -13.27 1.45
CA LYS A 301 23.31 -12.55 1.72
C LYS A 301 23.11 -11.37 0.79
N ALA A 302 24.15 -10.59 0.49
CA ALA A 302 24.08 -9.47 -0.46
C ALA A 302 23.71 -9.97 -1.86
N VAL A 303 24.34 -11.07 -2.29
CA VAL A 303 23.99 -11.77 -3.52
C VAL A 303 22.53 -12.25 -3.48
N ALA A 304 22.10 -12.84 -2.37
CA ALA A 304 20.74 -13.34 -2.21
C ALA A 304 19.67 -12.25 -2.21
N TYR A 305 20.00 -11.06 -1.69
CA TYR A 305 19.14 -9.88 -1.81
C TYR A 305 19.04 -9.43 -3.27
N GLY A 306 20.16 -9.44 -4.01
CA GLY A 306 20.16 -9.19 -5.45
C GLY A 306 19.25 -10.14 -6.23
N TRP A 307 19.16 -11.42 -5.84
CA TRP A 307 18.22 -12.38 -6.47
C TRP A 307 16.77 -11.97 -6.33
N ARG A 308 16.34 -11.58 -5.12
CA ARG A 308 14.94 -11.22 -4.88
C ARG A 308 14.53 -10.03 -5.74
N ALA A 309 15.42 -9.04 -5.87
CA ALA A 309 15.18 -7.89 -6.73
C ALA A 309 15.06 -8.28 -8.21
N GLU A 310 15.96 -9.13 -8.73
CA GLU A 310 15.92 -9.58 -10.13
C GLU A 310 14.70 -10.47 -10.45
N GLU A 311 14.33 -11.36 -9.54
CA GLU A 311 13.13 -12.21 -9.67
C GLU A 311 11.84 -11.38 -9.64
N GLN A 312 11.75 -10.39 -8.75
CA GLN A 312 10.63 -9.45 -8.74
C GLN A 312 10.55 -8.64 -10.04
N ALA A 313 11.69 -8.19 -10.58
CA ALA A 313 11.73 -7.47 -11.85
C ALA A 313 11.23 -8.33 -13.01
N ARG A 314 11.70 -9.59 -13.14
CA ARG A 314 11.21 -10.55 -14.14
C ARG A 314 9.71 -10.81 -14.02
N ASN A 315 9.23 -11.05 -12.80
CA ASN A 315 7.81 -11.30 -12.56
C ASN A 315 6.95 -10.07 -12.93
N ALA A 316 7.43 -8.86 -12.65
CA ALA A 316 6.74 -7.63 -13.03
C ALA A 316 6.66 -7.46 -14.56
N GLU A 317 7.73 -7.79 -15.30
CA GLU A 317 7.72 -7.80 -16.76
C GLU A 317 6.71 -8.81 -17.32
N ASP A 318 6.64 -10.01 -16.75
CA ASP A 318 5.67 -11.03 -17.15
C ASP A 318 4.23 -10.61 -16.87
N VAL A 319 3.95 -10.01 -15.71
CA VAL A 319 2.63 -9.44 -15.39
C VAL A 319 2.27 -8.33 -16.39
N ALA A 320 3.20 -7.43 -16.72
CA ALA A 320 2.96 -6.37 -17.69
C ALA A 320 2.68 -6.94 -19.10
N ARG A 321 3.41 -7.98 -19.51
CA ARG A 321 3.20 -8.68 -20.78
C ARG A 321 1.82 -9.33 -20.85
N LEU A 322 1.44 -10.08 -19.82
CA LEU A 322 0.12 -10.71 -19.70
C LEU A 322 -1.00 -9.65 -19.66
N GLY A 323 -0.81 -8.55 -18.94
CA GLY A 323 -1.76 -7.44 -18.89
C GLY A 323 -1.99 -6.78 -20.26
N LYS A 324 -0.93 -6.56 -21.04
CA LYS A 324 -1.04 -6.07 -22.43
C LYS A 324 -1.79 -7.05 -23.32
N GLU A 325 -1.54 -8.35 -23.17
CA GLU A 325 -2.24 -9.39 -23.93
C GLU A 325 -3.73 -9.43 -23.59
N LEU A 326 -4.07 -9.30 -22.31
CA LEU A 326 -5.45 -9.30 -21.81
C LEU A 326 -6.21 -8.05 -22.31
N TYR A 327 -5.59 -6.86 -22.24
CA TYR A 327 -6.15 -5.63 -22.83
C TYR A 327 -6.39 -5.78 -24.33
N LYS A 328 -5.43 -6.34 -25.07
CA LYS A 328 -5.56 -6.57 -26.52
C LYS A 328 -6.73 -7.50 -26.86
N ARG A 329 -7.01 -8.51 -26.01
CA ARG A 329 -8.13 -9.44 -26.20
C ARG A 329 -9.49 -8.85 -25.83
N LEU A 330 -9.54 -7.90 -24.90
CA LEU A 330 -10.77 -7.20 -24.47
C LEU A 330 -11.11 -5.98 -25.32
N ALA A 331 -10.14 -5.44 -26.07
CA ALA A 331 -10.33 -4.27 -26.95
C ALA A 331 -10.89 -4.64 -28.35
N VAL A 332 -11.30 -5.90 -28.54
CA VAL A 332 -12.01 -6.43 -29.73
C VAL A 332 -13.44 -6.77 -29.31
#